data_AF-A0A5Q4DSJ9-F1
#
_entry.id   AF-A0A5Q4DSJ9-F1
#
_cell.length_a   1.000
_cell.length_b   1.000
_cell.length_c   1.000
_cell.angle_alpha   90.00
_cell.angle_beta   90.00
_cell.angle_gamma   90.00
#
_symmetry.space_group_name_H-M   'P 1'
#
loop_
_entity.id
_entity.type
_entity.pdbx_description
1 polymer ?
#
loop_
_entity_poly.entity_id
_entity_poly.type
_entity_poly.pdbx_seq_one_letter_code
_entity_poly.pdbx_strand_id
1 'polypeptide(L)'
;MTLLLALFLALTGLSPAYGQHIDGVDDPEFRTALSLWLEGDDTNSIPGFAALAHEDHPASQILLALIDKTAAWQGPMIALLPRADRVELLRAPGAMSGRNWMSVAAESNQIAQDWVALWQMQGGVDIAERFSAMGEARAARTALLMTANRQGTGFAPPVLTAPWYPESLRHLTHSRALSVDDVIGLHAGHPIRKSAGLPVDDDDLRAWLKQSPLSLHFRAACARTCPDTQADCMLALYHGLSSYYALLVMGSPSANIIPEEEFAESARGIQSVARQILVRHTARTREVMLRELGDIDTCAATWLQGEYQRYVPALRSVPALPD
;
A
#
# COMPACT_ATOMS: atom_id res chain seq x y z
N MET A 1 4.20 -12.46 -60.88
CA MET A 1 2.95 -11.77 -60.50
C MET A 1 2.98 -11.64 -58.99
N THR A 2 3.61 -10.56 -58.51
CA THR A 2 4.08 -10.40 -57.13
C THR A 2 3.10 -9.44 -56.44
N LEU A 3 2.29 -9.94 -55.50
CA LEU A 3 1.32 -9.14 -54.76
C LEU A 3 2.01 -8.54 -53.53
N LEU A 4 2.21 -7.21 -53.54
CA LEU A 4 2.70 -6.42 -52.42
C LEU A 4 1.49 -5.99 -51.58
N LEU A 5 1.31 -6.62 -50.40
CA LEU A 5 0.27 -6.24 -49.44
C LEU A 5 0.87 -5.20 -48.48
N ALA A 6 0.46 -3.94 -48.62
CA ALA A 6 0.85 -2.85 -47.73
C ALA A 6 0.05 -2.93 -46.43
N LEU A 7 0.72 -3.35 -45.35
CA LEU A 7 0.19 -3.38 -44.00
C LEU A 7 0.27 -1.97 -43.38
N PHE A 8 -0.84 -1.23 -43.41
CA PHE A 8 -0.98 0.03 -42.67
C PHE A 8 -1.16 -0.30 -41.17
N LEU A 9 -0.07 -0.31 -40.40
CA LEU A 9 -0.15 -0.27 -38.94
C LEU A 9 -0.68 1.11 -38.54
N ALA A 10 -1.96 1.16 -38.14
CA ALA A 10 -2.50 2.28 -37.39
C ALA A 10 -1.84 2.28 -35.99
N LEU A 11 -0.73 3.00 -35.86
CA LEU A 11 -0.19 3.45 -34.58
C LEU A 11 -1.21 4.40 -33.96
N THR A 12 -2.22 3.84 -33.29
CA THR A 12 -3.05 4.58 -32.36
C THR A 12 -2.10 5.03 -31.25
N GLY A 13 -1.76 6.32 -31.28
CA GLY A 13 -1.01 6.96 -30.22
C GLY A 13 -1.79 6.80 -28.93
N LEU A 14 -1.35 5.86 -28.09
CA LEU A 14 -1.63 5.89 -26.67
C LEU A 14 -1.05 7.22 -26.18
N SER A 15 -1.88 8.27 -26.15
CA SER A 15 -1.56 9.46 -25.37
C SER A 15 -1.26 8.92 -23.98
N PRO A 16 -0.03 9.09 -23.45
CA PRO A 16 0.24 8.72 -22.08
C PRO A 16 -0.81 9.45 -21.26
N ALA A 17 -1.53 8.71 -20.41
CA ALA A 17 -2.33 9.34 -19.38
C ALA A 17 -1.34 10.17 -18.56
N TYR A 18 -1.27 11.46 -18.84
CA TYR A 18 -0.40 12.37 -18.12
C TYR A 18 -0.99 12.42 -16.71
N GLY A 19 -0.42 11.61 -15.81
CA GLY A 19 -0.65 11.73 -14.38
C GLY A 19 -0.41 13.19 -14.00
N GLN A 20 -1.21 13.71 -13.07
CA GLN A 20 -0.98 15.07 -12.60
C GLN A 20 0.42 15.15 -12.01
N HIS A 21 1.24 16.03 -12.60
CA HIS A 21 2.57 16.32 -12.09
C HIS A 21 2.42 16.92 -10.69
N ILE A 22 3.12 16.33 -9.72
CA ILE A 22 3.22 16.87 -8.37
C ILE A 22 4.48 17.73 -8.33
N ASP A 23 4.29 19.03 -8.11
CA ASP A 23 5.40 19.98 -8.03
C ASP A 23 6.44 19.53 -6.98
N GLY A 24 7.71 19.59 -7.39
CA GLY A 24 8.87 19.22 -6.58
C GLY A 24 9.24 17.72 -6.63
N VAL A 25 8.50 16.86 -7.33
CA VAL A 25 8.85 15.43 -7.43
C VAL A 25 10.23 15.19 -8.07
N ASP A 26 10.65 16.08 -8.97
CA ASP A 26 11.94 16.02 -9.67
C ASP A 26 13.04 16.87 -8.99
N ASP A 27 12.74 17.51 -7.84
CA ASP A 27 13.71 18.30 -7.10
C ASP A 27 14.87 17.41 -6.59
N PRO A 28 16.15 17.80 -6.78
CA PRO A 28 17.29 16.97 -6.39
C PRO A 28 17.36 16.66 -4.89
N GLU A 29 16.98 17.59 -4.02
CA GLU A 29 16.99 17.37 -2.57
C GLU A 29 15.86 16.41 -2.18
N PHE A 30 14.68 16.59 -2.78
CA PHE A 30 13.57 15.65 -2.62
C PHE A 30 13.95 14.24 -3.07
N ARG A 31 14.52 14.09 -4.27
CA ARG A 31 14.97 12.79 -4.81
C ARG A 31 16.03 12.14 -3.94
N THR A 32 16.92 12.92 -3.35
CA THR A 32 17.93 12.43 -2.40
C THR A 32 17.27 11.88 -1.13
N ALA A 33 16.37 12.64 -0.51
CA ALA A 33 15.62 12.18 0.65
C ALA A 33 14.76 10.95 0.33
N LEU A 34 14.14 10.91 -0.85
CA LEU A 34 13.37 9.78 -1.33
C LEU A 34 14.20 8.51 -1.48
N SER A 35 15.39 8.59 -2.10
CA SER A 35 16.29 7.45 -2.22
C SER A 35 16.65 6.87 -0.84
N LEU A 36 17.04 7.73 0.10
CA LEU A 36 17.37 7.32 1.46
C LEU A 36 16.18 6.65 2.16
N TRP A 37 14.97 7.19 1.99
CA TRP A 37 13.76 6.63 2.57
C TRP A 37 13.42 5.25 2.01
N LEU A 38 13.57 5.07 0.69
CA LEU A 38 13.37 3.80 -0.02
C LEU A 38 14.39 2.74 0.40
N GLU A 39 15.61 3.16 0.76
CA GLU A 39 16.65 2.31 1.35
C GLU A 39 16.38 1.98 2.84
N GLY A 40 15.39 2.61 3.44
CA GLY A 40 14.99 2.39 4.83
C GLY A 40 15.72 3.29 5.85
N ASP A 41 16.43 4.31 5.39
CA ASP A 41 17.15 5.27 6.24
C ASP A 41 16.26 6.44 6.68
N ASP A 42 15.32 6.16 7.59
CA ASP A 42 14.44 7.18 8.15
C ASP A 42 15.21 8.31 8.86
N THR A 43 16.39 8.01 9.41
CA THR A 43 17.18 8.95 10.21
C THR A 43 17.62 10.14 9.36
N ASN A 44 18.02 9.88 8.11
CA ASN A 44 18.47 10.92 7.19
C ASN A 44 17.37 11.37 6.22
N SER A 45 16.39 10.53 5.90
CA SER A 45 15.34 10.88 4.94
C SER A 45 14.23 11.76 5.54
N ILE A 46 13.73 11.42 6.73
CA ILE A 46 12.55 12.08 7.31
C ILE A 46 12.83 13.55 7.66
N PRO A 47 13.98 13.91 8.27
CA PRO A 47 14.33 15.31 8.46
C PRO A 47 14.47 16.08 7.14
N GLY A 48 14.99 15.44 6.09
CA GLY A 48 15.09 16.04 4.76
C GLY A 48 13.72 16.38 4.17
N PHE A 49 12.77 15.45 4.21
CA PHE A 49 11.40 15.75 3.81
C PHE A 49 10.74 16.82 4.68
N ALA A 50 11.01 16.83 6.00
CA ALA A 50 10.44 17.82 6.90
C ALA A 50 10.93 19.23 6.56
N ALA A 51 12.23 19.40 6.34
CA ALA A 51 12.82 20.67 5.90
C ALA A 51 12.17 21.17 4.61
N LEU A 52 12.10 20.32 3.57
CA LEU A 52 11.46 20.67 2.30
C LEU A 52 9.97 21.01 2.50
N ALA A 53 9.23 20.25 3.31
CA ALA A 53 7.81 20.52 3.56
C ALA A 53 7.59 21.90 4.22
N HIS A 54 8.51 22.34 5.09
CA HIS A 54 8.51 23.68 5.68
C HIS A 54 8.85 24.80 4.67
N GLU A 55 9.49 24.47 3.55
CA GLU A 55 9.77 25.37 2.44
C GLU A 55 8.68 25.32 1.36
N ASP A 56 7.45 24.96 1.76
CA ASP A 56 6.27 24.86 0.89
C ASP A 56 6.41 23.86 -0.28
N HIS A 57 7.25 22.82 -0.13
CA HIS A 57 7.49 21.81 -1.16
C HIS A 57 6.38 20.73 -1.23
N PRO A 58 5.48 20.73 -2.25
CA PRO A 58 4.25 19.93 -2.21
C PRO A 58 4.47 18.41 -2.18
N ALA A 59 5.44 17.87 -2.94
CA ALA A 59 5.72 16.44 -2.92
C ALA A 59 6.12 15.92 -1.52
N SER A 60 6.95 16.68 -0.79
CA SER A 60 7.36 16.38 0.58
C SER A 60 6.18 16.45 1.55
N GLN A 61 5.32 17.45 1.43
CA GLN A 61 4.11 17.58 2.25
C GLN A 61 3.16 16.39 2.06
N ILE A 62 2.92 15.99 0.80
CA ILE A 62 2.06 14.85 0.46
C ILE A 62 2.67 13.55 1.01
N LEU A 63 3.96 13.30 0.73
CA LEU A 63 4.63 12.07 1.15
C LEU A 63 4.69 11.94 2.68
N LEU A 64 5.07 13.00 3.41
CA LEU A 64 5.09 12.97 4.87
C LEU A 64 3.71 12.72 5.47
N ALA A 65 2.67 13.33 4.91
CA ALA A 65 1.32 13.10 5.40
C ALA A 65 0.84 11.66 5.18
N LEU A 66 1.22 11.05 4.06
CA LEU A 66 0.96 9.65 3.76
C LEU A 66 1.70 8.73 4.73
N ILE A 67 2.99 8.99 5.00
CA ILE A 67 3.80 8.25 5.98
C ILE A 67 3.20 8.36 7.38
N ASP A 68 2.83 9.57 7.82
CA ASP A 68 2.19 9.82 9.11
C ASP A 68 0.86 9.06 9.28
N LYS A 69 0.04 9.01 8.22
CA LYS A 69 -1.27 8.36 8.26
C LYS A 69 -1.19 6.83 8.20
N THR A 70 -0.11 6.27 7.66
CA THR A 70 0.01 4.85 7.36
C THR A 70 1.18 4.21 8.13
N ALA A 71 0.86 3.54 9.24
CA ALA A 71 1.84 2.89 10.11
C ALA A 71 2.73 1.84 9.39
N ALA A 72 2.29 1.31 8.25
CA ALA A 72 3.08 0.40 7.42
C ALA A 72 4.29 1.04 6.75
N TRP A 73 4.26 2.36 6.53
CA TRP A 73 5.34 3.10 5.89
C TRP A 73 6.29 3.75 6.90
N GLN A 74 5.99 3.63 8.19
CA GLN A 74 6.82 4.14 9.27
C GLN A 74 7.82 3.06 9.68
N GLY A 75 9.12 3.33 9.53
CA GLY A 75 10.15 2.45 10.08
C GLY A 75 10.34 2.61 11.58
N PRO A 76 11.29 1.87 12.16
CA PRO A 76 11.52 1.83 13.61
C PRO A 76 11.76 3.20 14.24
N MET A 77 12.50 4.08 13.56
CA MET A 77 12.80 5.44 14.04
C MET A 77 11.50 6.17 14.38
N ILE A 78 10.61 6.35 13.38
CA ILE A 78 9.33 7.06 13.57
C ILE A 78 8.43 6.34 14.57
N ALA A 79 8.37 5.01 14.50
CA ALA A 79 7.49 4.21 15.34
C ALA A 79 7.85 4.28 16.83
N LEU A 80 9.11 4.53 17.16
CA LEU A 80 9.64 4.60 18.52
C LEU A 80 9.82 6.03 19.05
N LEU A 81 9.63 7.05 18.20
CA LEU A 81 9.73 8.45 18.62
C LEU A 81 8.66 8.82 19.67
N PRO A 82 9.02 9.66 20.67
CA PRO A 82 8.05 10.38 21.47
C PRO A 82 7.06 11.16 20.61
N ARG A 83 5.85 11.37 21.14
CA ARG A 83 4.80 12.10 20.41
C ARG A 83 5.25 13.49 19.95
N ALA A 84 5.97 14.23 20.79
CA ALA A 84 6.40 15.60 20.50
C ALA A 84 7.32 15.62 19.26
N ASP A 85 8.39 14.82 19.29
CA ASP A 85 9.38 14.71 18.21
C ASP A 85 8.74 14.23 16.90
N ARG A 86 7.79 13.29 16.98
CA ARG A 86 7.04 12.86 15.79
C ARG A 86 6.14 13.96 15.23
N VAL A 87 5.53 14.78 16.08
CA VAL A 87 4.73 15.94 15.62
C VAL A 87 5.64 16.96 14.94
N GLU A 88 6.81 17.24 15.52
CA GLU A 88 7.79 18.15 14.92
C GLU A 88 8.23 17.71 13.52
N LEU A 89 8.49 16.41 13.32
CA LEU A 89 8.94 15.90 12.02
C LEU A 89 7.82 15.72 10.99
N LEU A 90 6.61 15.32 11.42
CA LEU A 90 5.57 14.84 10.50
C LEU A 90 4.37 15.79 10.36
N ARG A 91 4.37 16.93 11.04
CA ARG A 91 3.24 17.89 11.01
C ARG A 91 3.72 19.28 10.66
N ALA A 92 2.84 20.01 9.98
CA ALA A 92 3.02 21.44 9.78
C ALA A 92 2.83 22.20 11.11
N PRO A 93 3.48 23.36 11.28
CA PRO A 93 3.26 24.23 12.44
C PRO A 93 1.78 24.61 12.59
N GLY A 94 1.31 24.75 13.83
CA GLY A 94 -0.08 25.08 14.13
C GLY A 94 -0.48 24.75 15.57
N ALA A 95 -1.74 24.35 15.77
CA ALA A 95 -2.29 23.94 17.07
C ALA A 95 -1.43 22.88 17.80
N MET A 96 -1.77 22.55 19.05
CA MET A 96 -1.00 21.62 19.93
C MET A 96 -0.64 20.25 19.34
N SER A 97 -1.26 19.79 18.25
CA SER A 97 -0.92 18.53 17.56
C SER A 97 -0.34 18.72 16.15
N GLY A 98 -0.01 19.96 15.77
CA GLY A 98 0.33 20.35 14.42
C GLY A 98 -0.84 20.23 13.44
N ARG A 99 -0.66 20.76 12.22
CA ARG A 99 -1.56 20.55 11.08
C ARG A 99 -1.07 19.34 10.26
N ASN A 100 -1.99 18.60 9.64
CA ASN A 100 -1.59 17.53 8.71
C ASN A 100 -1.05 18.17 7.41
N TRP A 101 0.13 17.75 6.96
CA TRP A 101 0.75 18.27 5.74
C TRP A 101 -0.11 18.07 4.49
N MET A 102 -0.96 17.03 4.43
CA MET A 102 -1.92 16.84 3.34
C MET A 102 -2.92 18.00 3.24
N SER A 103 -3.32 18.57 4.38
CA SER A 103 -4.22 19.73 4.39
C SER A 103 -3.53 21.02 3.94
N VAL A 104 -2.20 21.11 4.10
CA VAL A 104 -1.41 22.23 3.55
C VAL A 104 -1.26 22.05 2.03
N ALA A 105 -0.83 20.87 1.58
CA ALA A 105 -0.71 20.57 0.15
C ALA A 105 -2.03 20.68 -0.61
N ALA A 106 -3.17 20.39 0.04
CA ALA A 106 -4.49 20.52 -0.57
C ALA A 106 -4.87 21.97 -0.92
N GLU A 107 -4.17 22.98 -0.41
CA GLU A 107 -4.40 24.38 -0.78
C GLU A 107 -4.08 24.64 -2.26
N SER A 108 -3.21 23.82 -2.87
CA SER A 108 -2.79 23.98 -4.27
C SER A 108 -2.77 22.69 -5.12
N ASN A 109 -2.85 21.50 -4.51
CA ASN A 109 -2.71 20.22 -5.19
C ASN A 109 -3.98 19.34 -5.14
N GLN A 110 -4.47 18.88 -6.30
CA GLN A 110 -5.71 18.11 -6.42
C GLN A 110 -5.61 16.70 -5.81
N ILE A 111 -4.48 15.99 -5.94
CA ILE A 111 -4.27 14.68 -5.28
C ILE A 111 -4.39 14.84 -3.77
N ALA A 112 -3.82 15.92 -3.22
CA ALA A 112 -3.94 16.21 -1.80
C ALA A 112 -5.37 16.56 -1.37
N GLN A 113 -6.11 17.34 -2.18
CA GLN A 113 -7.53 17.61 -1.95
C GLN A 113 -8.37 16.34 -1.90
N ASP A 114 -8.14 15.40 -2.81
CA ASP A 114 -8.85 14.12 -2.85
C ASP A 114 -8.52 13.23 -1.64
N TRP A 115 -7.27 13.23 -1.17
CA TRP A 115 -6.90 12.57 0.09
C TRP A 115 -7.57 13.20 1.30
N VAL A 116 -7.59 14.54 1.39
CA VAL A 116 -8.29 15.25 2.48
C VAL A 116 -9.77 14.89 2.48
N ALA A 117 -10.44 14.96 1.32
CA ALA A 117 -11.85 14.61 1.18
C ALA A 117 -12.10 13.16 1.62
N LEU A 118 -11.27 12.22 1.16
CA LEU A 118 -11.37 10.81 1.53
C LEU A 118 -11.21 10.60 3.05
N TRP A 119 -10.21 11.22 3.68
CA TRP A 119 -9.97 11.09 5.13
C TRP A 119 -11.04 11.76 6.00
N GLN A 120 -11.69 12.81 5.48
CA GLN A 120 -12.85 13.44 6.11
C GLN A 120 -14.16 12.72 5.81
N MET A 121 -14.11 11.57 5.12
CA MET A 121 -15.28 10.80 4.70
C MET A 121 -16.25 11.62 3.83
N GLN A 122 -15.71 12.59 3.10
CA GLN A 122 -16.43 13.40 2.11
C GLN A 122 -16.29 12.75 0.72
N GLY A 123 -17.29 12.95 -0.14
CA GLY A 123 -17.33 12.34 -1.47
C GLY A 123 -17.65 10.84 -1.47
N GLY A 124 -17.45 10.19 -2.61
CA GLY A 124 -17.67 8.76 -2.80
C GLY A 124 -16.95 8.20 -4.02
N VAL A 125 -17.72 7.62 -4.93
CA VAL A 125 -17.21 6.98 -6.16
C VAL A 125 -16.42 7.97 -7.03
N ASP A 126 -16.79 9.25 -7.01
CA ASP A 126 -16.13 10.33 -7.76
C ASP A 126 -14.66 10.55 -7.36
N ILE A 127 -14.33 10.36 -6.07
CA ILE A 127 -12.93 10.43 -5.59
C ILE A 127 -12.12 9.27 -6.18
N ALA A 128 -12.70 8.07 -6.23
CA ALA A 128 -12.02 6.90 -6.78
C ALA A 128 -11.76 7.06 -8.29
N GLU A 129 -12.73 7.63 -9.02
CA GLU A 129 -12.58 7.96 -10.43
C GLU A 129 -11.45 8.97 -10.65
N ARG A 130 -11.38 10.04 -9.85
CA ARG A 130 -10.29 11.02 -9.94
C ARG A 130 -8.92 10.42 -9.63
N PHE A 131 -8.81 9.61 -8.58
CA PHE A 131 -7.57 8.87 -8.32
C PHE A 131 -7.18 7.96 -9.50
N SER A 132 -8.14 7.24 -10.08
CA SER A 132 -7.87 6.40 -11.26
C SER A 132 -7.41 7.23 -12.46
N ALA A 133 -8.02 8.39 -12.71
CA ALA A 133 -7.63 9.29 -13.79
C ALA A 133 -6.21 9.86 -13.60
N MET A 134 -5.76 10.00 -12.35
CA MET A 134 -4.41 10.43 -12.00
C MET A 134 -3.39 9.28 -11.92
N GLY A 135 -3.78 8.04 -12.26
CA GLY A 135 -2.89 6.87 -12.16
C GLY A 135 -2.66 6.35 -10.74
N GLU A 136 -3.41 6.84 -9.74
CA GLU A 136 -3.30 6.45 -8.34
C GLU A 136 -4.12 5.19 -8.02
N ALA A 137 -3.73 4.06 -8.62
CA ALA A 137 -4.53 2.83 -8.57
C ALA A 137 -4.81 2.34 -7.12
N ARG A 138 -3.83 2.45 -6.21
CA ARG A 138 -4.02 2.10 -4.79
C ARG A 138 -5.00 3.05 -4.10
N ALA A 139 -4.89 4.35 -4.35
CA ALA A 139 -5.77 5.35 -3.76
C ALA A 139 -7.22 5.16 -4.25
N ALA A 140 -7.41 4.86 -5.54
CA ALA A 140 -8.71 4.53 -6.12
C ALA A 140 -9.34 3.31 -5.42
N ARG A 141 -8.58 2.22 -5.23
CA ARG A 141 -9.06 1.04 -4.50
C ARG A 141 -9.41 1.36 -3.05
N THR A 142 -8.59 2.19 -2.39
CA THR A 142 -8.83 2.64 -1.01
C THR A 142 -10.13 3.43 -0.91
N ALA A 143 -10.38 4.37 -1.83
CA ALA A 143 -11.58 5.18 -1.88
C ALA A 143 -12.85 4.33 -2.10
N LEU A 144 -12.78 3.34 -3.00
CA LEU A 144 -13.88 2.40 -3.22
C LEU A 144 -14.15 1.54 -1.99
N LEU A 145 -13.13 0.96 -1.37
CA LEU A 145 -13.31 0.14 -0.16
C LEU A 145 -13.89 0.97 1.00
N MET A 146 -13.41 2.20 1.21
CA MET A 146 -13.98 3.09 2.22
C MET A 146 -15.44 3.45 1.92
N THR A 147 -15.78 3.71 0.65
CA THR A 147 -17.14 4.01 0.22
C THR A 147 -18.07 2.82 0.43
N ALA A 148 -17.66 1.62 0.02
CA ALA A 148 -18.43 0.39 0.17
C ALA A 148 -18.65 0.04 1.66
N ASN A 149 -17.61 0.18 2.49
CA ASN A 149 -17.71 0.00 3.94
C ASN A 149 -18.72 0.97 4.57
N ARG A 150 -18.75 2.23 4.12
CA ARG A 150 -19.67 3.26 4.64
C ARG A 150 -21.12 3.03 4.19
N GLN A 151 -21.33 2.66 2.93
CA GLN A 151 -22.66 2.42 2.37
C GLN A 151 -23.27 1.11 2.88
N GLY A 152 -22.43 0.16 3.29
CA GLY A 152 -22.85 -1.19 3.70
C GLY A 152 -23.31 -2.05 2.52
N THR A 153 -23.23 -1.54 1.28
CA THR A 153 -23.64 -2.23 0.05
C THR A 153 -22.54 -2.19 -0.99
N GLY A 154 -22.65 -3.02 -2.02
CA GLY A 154 -21.81 -2.90 -3.22
C GLY A 154 -22.19 -1.68 -4.07
N PHE A 155 -21.55 -1.55 -5.23
CA PHE A 155 -21.80 -0.45 -6.16
C PHE A 155 -22.87 -0.78 -7.20
N ALA A 156 -23.53 0.26 -7.73
CA ALA A 156 -24.49 0.10 -8.81
C ALA A 156 -23.80 -0.35 -10.12
N PRO A 157 -24.49 -1.08 -11.00
CA PRO A 157 -23.91 -1.58 -12.26
C PRO A 157 -23.16 -0.54 -13.10
N PRO A 158 -23.64 0.72 -13.27
CA PRO A 158 -22.91 1.72 -14.05
C PRO A 158 -21.49 2.01 -13.52
N VAL A 159 -21.29 1.95 -12.20
CA VAL A 159 -19.97 2.13 -11.58
C VAL A 159 -19.10 0.90 -11.82
N LEU A 160 -19.66 -0.29 -11.61
CA LEU A 160 -18.94 -1.56 -11.80
C LEU A 160 -18.49 -1.79 -13.24
N THR A 161 -19.19 -1.22 -14.22
CA THR A 161 -18.85 -1.32 -15.65
C THR A 161 -18.04 -0.14 -16.17
N ALA A 162 -17.74 0.87 -15.33
CA ALA A 162 -16.98 2.03 -15.77
C ALA A 162 -15.55 1.62 -16.16
N PRO A 163 -14.96 2.19 -17.25
CA PRO A 163 -13.62 1.82 -17.71
C PRO A 163 -12.51 2.07 -16.67
N TRP A 164 -12.71 3.04 -15.77
CA TRP A 164 -11.76 3.38 -14.71
C TRP A 164 -11.88 2.44 -13.49
N TYR A 165 -12.97 1.67 -13.38
CA TYR A 165 -13.22 0.86 -12.19
C TYR A 165 -12.20 -0.30 -12.10
N PRO A 166 -11.47 -0.45 -10.97
CA PRO A 166 -10.44 -1.47 -10.86
C PRO A 166 -10.99 -2.90 -10.96
N GLU A 167 -10.46 -3.69 -11.89
CA GLU A 167 -10.86 -5.09 -12.11
C GLU A 167 -10.87 -5.89 -10.80
N SER A 168 -9.82 -5.72 -9.99
CA SER A 168 -9.65 -6.35 -8.67
C SER A 168 -10.81 -6.17 -7.67
N LEU A 169 -11.67 -5.17 -7.89
CA LEU A 169 -12.80 -4.82 -7.03
C LEU A 169 -14.17 -5.10 -7.66
N ARG A 170 -14.26 -5.72 -8.85
CA ARG A 170 -15.57 -5.96 -9.51
C ARG A 170 -16.52 -6.81 -8.67
N HIS A 171 -15.95 -7.66 -7.82
CA HIS A 171 -16.70 -8.55 -6.92
C HIS A 171 -16.80 -8.00 -5.49
N LEU A 172 -16.57 -6.70 -5.29
CA LEU A 172 -16.72 -6.09 -3.97
C LEU A 172 -18.21 -6.02 -3.59
N THR A 173 -18.65 -6.93 -2.72
CA THR A 173 -20.00 -6.93 -2.14
C THR A 173 -19.92 -7.01 -0.62
N HIS A 174 -20.58 -6.08 0.08
CA HIS A 174 -20.71 -6.14 1.55
C HIS A 174 -22.05 -6.70 2.02
N SER A 175 -23.14 -6.46 1.27
CA SER A 175 -24.50 -6.86 1.66
C SER A 175 -25.06 -8.07 0.92
N ARG A 176 -24.38 -8.53 -0.15
CA ARG A 176 -24.85 -9.64 -0.98
C ARG A 176 -23.79 -10.73 -0.98
N ALA A 177 -24.21 -11.94 -0.60
CA ALA A 177 -23.41 -13.13 -0.85
C ALA A 177 -23.12 -13.23 -2.36
N LEU A 178 -21.85 -13.32 -2.73
CA LEU A 178 -21.49 -13.59 -4.11
C LEU A 178 -22.09 -14.94 -4.50
N SER A 179 -22.71 -15.01 -5.67
CA SER A 179 -23.13 -16.28 -6.24
C SER A 179 -21.93 -16.99 -6.85
N VAL A 180 -22.05 -18.31 -7.04
CA VAL A 180 -21.02 -19.08 -7.77
C VAL A 180 -20.82 -18.50 -9.17
N ASP A 181 -21.88 -18.12 -9.86
CA ASP A 181 -21.82 -17.55 -11.22
C ASP A 181 -21.04 -16.24 -11.27
N ASP A 182 -21.07 -15.43 -10.20
CA ASP A 182 -20.32 -14.18 -10.13
C ASP A 182 -18.79 -14.41 -10.14
N VAL A 183 -18.31 -15.57 -9.69
CA VAL A 183 -16.88 -15.83 -9.46
C VAL A 183 -16.33 -17.06 -10.18
N ILE A 184 -17.17 -17.85 -10.86
CA ILE A 184 -16.76 -19.12 -11.46
C ILE A 184 -15.68 -18.94 -12.53
N GLY A 185 -15.72 -17.82 -13.26
CA GLY A 185 -14.71 -17.45 -14.26
C GLY A 185 -13.40 -16.91 -13.69
N LEU A 186 -13.32 -16.65 -12.38
CA LEU A 186 -12.07 -16.25 -11.74
C LEU A 186 -11.13 -17.46 -11.61
N HIS A 187 -9.83 -17.18 -11.59
CA HIS A 187 -8.80 -18.16 -11.24
C HIS A 187 -9.19 -18.92 -9.97
N ALA A 188 -8.99 -20.24 -9.93
CA ALA A 188 -9.42 -21.09 -8.83
C ALA A 188 -8.85 -20.66 -7.46
N GLY A 189 -7.61 -20.16 -7.48
CA GLY A 189 -6.92 -19.53 -6.36
C GLY A 189 -7.39 -18.14 -5.90
N HIS A 190 -8.33 -17.52 -6.61
CA HIS A 190 -8.71 -16.14 -6.34
C HIS A 190 -9.43 -16.03 -4.97
N PRO A 191 -8.93 -15.26 -4.00
CA PRO A 191 -9.46 -15.29 -2.63
C PRO A 191 -10.94 -14.95 -2.47
N ILE A 192 -11.48 -14.08 -3.33
CA ILE A 192 -12.90 -13.71 -3.31
C ILE A 192 -13.85 -14.90 -3.52
N ARG A 193 -13.37 -16.03 -4.09
CA ARG A 193 -14.16 -17.25 -4.27
C ARG A 193 -14.66 -17.82 -2.95
N LYS A 194 -13.89 -17.66 -1.86
CA LYS A 194 -14.33 -18.03 -0.50
C LYS A 194 -15.61 -17.30 -0.08
N SER A 195 -15.78 -16.04 -0.50
CA SER A 195 -17.00 -15.26 -0.23
C SER A 195 -18.23 -15.75 -0.99
N ALA A 196 -18.05 -16.58 -2.02
CA ALA A 196 -19.13 -17.29 -2.74
C ALA A 196 -19.32 -18.73 -2.27
N GLY A 197 -18.64 -19.16 -1.19
CA GLY A 197 -18.68 -20.53 -0.67
C GLY A 197 -17.88 -21.55 -1.49
N LEU A 198 -17.08 -21.10 -2.47
CA LEU A 198 -16.19 -21.99 -3.21
C LEU A 198 -14.89 -22.22 -2.42
N PRO A 199 -14.34 -23.44 -2.43
CA PRO A 199 -13.04 -23.70 -1.85
C PRO A 199 -11.95 -22.95 -2.63
N VAL A 200 -10.88 -22.63 -1.93
CA VAL A 200 -9.62 -22.13 -2.48
C VAL A 200 -8.53 -22.88 -1.75
N ASP A 201 -7.94 -23.88 -2.41
CA ASP A 201 -6.80 -24.61 -1.89
C ASP A 201 -5.51 -23.80 -2.04
N ASP A 202 -4.50 -24.21 -1.27
CA ASP A 202 -3.26 -23.47 -1.15
C ASP A 202 -2.42 -23.52 -2.45
N ASP A 203 -2.50 -24.59 -3.23
CA ASP A 203 -1.77 -24.70 -4.50
C ASP A 203 -2.33 -23.75 -5.56
N ASP A 204 -3.65 -23.70 -5.68
CA ASP A 204 -4.34 -22.74 -6.52
C ASP A 204 -4.08 -21.30 -6.06
N LEU A 205 -4.08 -21.04 -4.75
CA LEU A 205 -3.77 -19.73 -4.19
C LEU A 205 -2.32 -19.30 -4.48
N ARG A 206 -1.34 -20.21 -4.36
CA ARG A 206 0.06 -19.96 -4.77
C ARG A 206 0.13 -19.58 -6.26
N ALA A 207 -0.56 -20.32 -7.13
CA ALA A 207 -0.59 -20.06 -8.56
C ALA A 207 -1.19 -18.68 -8.88
N TRP A 208 -2.24 -18.28 -8.17
CA TRP A 208 -2.84 -16.95 -8.29
C TRP A 208 -1.90 -15.85 -7.78
N LEU A 209 -1.31 -16.01 -6.60
CA LEU A 209 -0.36 -15.05 -6.00
C LEU A 209 0.88 -14.84 -6.88
N LYS A 210 1.30 -15.85 -7.63
CA LYS A 210 2.42 -15.72 -8.57
C LYS A 210 2.13 -14.76 -9.73
N GLN A 211 0.86 -14.64 -10.15
CA GLN A 211 0.48 -13.94 -11.38
C GLN A 211 -0.30 -12.64 -11.13
N SER A 212 -0.98 -12.54 -10.00
CA SER A 212 -1.85 -11.40 -9.69
C SER A 212 -1.05 -10.10 -9.55
N PRO A 213 -1.46 -8.99 -10.19
CA PRO A 213 -0.83 -7.69 -9.94
C PRO A 213 -0.91 -7.25 -8.47
N LEU A 214 -1.95 -7.69 -7.75
CA LEU A 214 -2.16 -7.33 -6.33
C LEU A 214 -1.09 -7.89 -5.39
N SER A 215 -0.41 -8.97 -5.78
CA SER A 215 0.63 -9.61 -4.98
C SER A 215 2.05 -9.17 -5.38
N LEU A 216 2.19 -8.07 -6.12
CA LEU A 216 3.48 -7.49 -6.50
C LEU A 216 4.43 -7.34 -5.31
N HIS A 217 3.94 -6.73 -4.21
CA HIS A 217 4.74 -6.52 -3.00
C HIS A 217 5.13 -7.82 -2.29
N PHE A 218 4.27 -8.84 -2.34
CA PHE A 218 4.62 -10.17 -1.80
C PHE A 218 5.70 -10.84 -2.64
N ARG A 219 5.59 -10.77 -3.97
CA ARG A 219 6.63 -11.30 -4.87
C ARG A 219 7.97 -10.62 -4.61
N ALA A 220 8.00 -9.29 -4.56
CA ALA A 220 9.22 -8.55 -4.34
C ALA A 220 9.85 -8.86 -2.97
N ALA A 221 9.05 -8.90 -1.91
CA ALA A 221 9.51 -9.30 -0.58
C ALA A 221 10.09 -10.72 -0.58
N CYS A 222 9.34 -11.70 -1.06
CA CYS A 222 9.77 -13.10 -1.04
C CYS A 222 10.97 -13.37 -1.96
N ALA A 223 11.06 -12.73 -3.12
CA ALA A 223 12.23 -12.84 -3.99
C ALA A 223 13.50 -12.33 -3.31
N ARG A 224 13.39 -11.30 -2.44
CA ARG A 224 14.52 -10.74 -1.70
C ARG A 224 14.88 -11.54 -0.44
N THR A 225 13.88 -11.98 0.33
CA THR A 225 14.10 -12.53 1.67
C THR A 225 14.12 -14.05 1.71
N CYS A 226 13.35 -14.70 0.82
CA CYS A 226 13.15 -16.15 0.79
C CYS A 226 13.21 -16.68 -0.67
N PRO A 227 14.34 -16.51 -1.37
CA PRO A 227 14.44 -16.79 -2.81
C PRO A 227 14.19 -18.26 -3.16
N ASP A 228 14.50 -19.18 -2.26
CA ASP A 228 14.37 -20.63 -2.47
C ASP A 228 12.94 -21.15 -2.26
N THR A 229 12.09 -20.42 -1.53
CA THR A 229 10.74 -20.83 -1.14
C THR A 229 9.68 -19.79 -1.51
N GLN A 230 9.90 -19.01 -2.58
CA GLN A 230 9.05 -17.86 -2.94
C GLN A 230 7.54 -18.15 -2.96
N ALA A 231 7.12 -19.30 -3.48
CA ALA A 231 5.70 -19.66 -3.53
C ALA A 231 5.09 -19.85 -2.13
N ASP A 232 5.78 -20.59 -1.25
CA ASP A 232 5.36 -20.82 0.14
C ASP A 232 5.50 -19.55 0.99
N CYS A 233 6.55 -18.76 0.76
CA CYS A 233 6.69 -17.43 1.36
C CYS A 233 5.48 -16.55 1.01
N MET A 234 5.09 -16.44 -0.26
CA MET A 234 3.93 -15.62 -0.65
C MET A 234 2.62 -16.12 0.00
N LEU A 235 2.45 -17.44 0.08
CA LEU A 235 1.31 -18.04 0.77
C LEU A 235 1.33 -17.68 2.26
N ALA A 236 2.47 -17.83 2.94
CA ALA A 236 2.64 -17.47 4.34
C ALA A 236 2.35 -15.97 4.57
N LEU A 237 2.84 -15.06 3.72
CA LEU A 237 2.55 -13.63 3.83
C LEU A 237 1.06 -13.31 3.62
N TYR A 238 0.39 -14.00 2.69
CA TYR A 238 -1.05 -13.86 2.51
C TYR A 238 -1.84 -14.33 3.74
N HIS A 239 -1.48 -15.49 4.30
CA HIS A 239 -2.08 -16.01 5.53
C HIS A 239 -1.82 -15.07 6.73
N GLY A 240 -0.60 -14.52 6.82
CA GLY A 240 -0.23 -13.52 7.82
C GLY A 240 -1.07 -12.25 7.70
N LEU A 241 -1.32 -11.78 6.48
CA LEU A 241 -2.18 -10.62 6.24
C LEU A 241 -3.65 -10.91 6.56
N SER A 242 -4.08 -12.16 6.34
CA SER A 242 -5.41 -12.72 6.68
C SER A 242 -6.58 -11.92 6.08
N SER A 243 -6.38 -11.22 4.96
CA SER A 243 -7.40 -10.34 4.40
C SER A 243 -7.15 -10.01 2.94
N TYR A 244 -8.08 -10.44 2.07
CA TYR A 244 -8.11 -10.02 0.67
C TYR A 244 -8.29 -8.49 0.53
N TYR A 245 -9.12 -7.87 1.37
CA TYR A 245 -9.31 -6.41 1.35
C TYR A 245 -8.05 -5.64 1.77
N ALA A 246 -7.24 -6.19 2.65
CA ALA A 246 -5.94 -5.60 2.98
C ALA A 246 -4.96 -5.72 1.81
N LEU A 247 -4.95 -6.85 1.11
CA LEU A 247 -4.12 -7.04 -0.08
C LEU A 247 -4.49 -6.03 -1.18
N LEU A 248 -5.78 -5.74 -1.35
CA LEU A 248 -6.27 -4.76 -2.33
C LEU A 248 -5.71 -3.34 -2.12
N VAL A 249 -5.35 -2.96 -0.90
CA VAL A 249 -4.81 -1.62 -0.60
C VAL A 249 -3.31 -1.60 -0.34
N MET A 250 -2.64 -2.73 -0.55
CA MET A 250 -1.19 -2.79 -0.58
C MET A 250 -0.69 -2.00 -1.79
N GLY A 251 0.34 -1.18 -1.58
CA GLY A 251 0.94 -0.39 -2.64
C GLY A 251 1.82 0.76 -2.18
N SER A 252 2.37 1.46 -3.17
CA SER A 252 3.10 2.72 -3.01
C SER A 252 2.25 3.78 -2.29
N PRO A 253 2.88 4.71 -1.54
CA PRO A 253 2.18 5.85 -0.96
C PRO A 253 1.37 6.64 -1.98
N SER A 254 2.01 7.01 -3.09
CA SER A 254 1.46 7.68 -4.26
C SER A 254 2.27 7.26 -5.48
N ALA A 255 1.60 6.75 -6.51
CA ALA A 255 2.23 6.25 -7.73
C ALA A 255 2.85 7.39 -8.56
N ASN A 256 2.37 8.63 -8.38
CA ASN A 256 2.95 9.82 -9.01
C ASN A 256 4.22 10.32 -8.31
N ILE A 257 4.48 9.92 -7.07
CA ILE A 257 5.74 10.23 -6.36
C ILE A 257 6.72 9.06 -6.49
N ILE A 258 6.22 7.84 -6.32
CA ILE A 258 7.02 6.62 -6.28
C ILE A 258 6.29 5.57 -7.11
N PRO A 259 6.81 5.20 -8.30
CA PRO A 259 6.26 4.11 -9.10
C PRO A 259 6.05 2.84 -8.27
N GLU A 260 4.98 2.10 -8.56
CA GLU A 260 4.55 0.96 -7.75
C GLU A 260 5.63 -0.14 -7.69
N GLU A 261 6.26 -0.44 -8.82
CA GLU A 261 7.34 -1.41 -8.95
C GLU A 261 8.60 -0.95 -8.20
N GLU A 262 8.98 0.32 -8.34
CA GLU A 262 10.11 0.91 -7.61
C GLU A 262 9.90 0.80 -6.09
N PHE A 263 8.69 1.13 -5.62
CA PHE A 263 8.36 0.97 -4.21
C PHE A 263 8.44 -0.50 -3.78
N ALA A 264 7.83 -1.42 -4.55
CA ALA A 264 7.80 -2.85 -4.21
C ALA A 264 9.19 -3.47 -4.04
N GLU A 265 10.13 -3.09 -4.91
CA GLU A 265 11.50 -3.61 -4.91
C GLU A 265 12.41 -2.94 -3.88
N SER A 266 12.02 -1.76 -3.36
CA SER A 266 12.79 -1.03 -2.37
C SER A 266 12.83 -1.73 -1.00
N ALA A 267 13.86 -1.43 -0.19
CA ALA A 267 13.93 -1.94 1.18
C ALA A 267 12.71 -1.48 2.01
N ARG A 268 12.23 -0.25 1.78
CA ARG A 268 11.02 0.29 2.40
C ARG A 268 9.76 -0.48 2.02
N GLY A 269 9.57 -0.80 0.75
CA GLY A 269 8.42 -1.57 0.27
C GLY A 269 8.37 -2.95 0.92
N ILE A 270 9.50 -3.64 0.93
CA ILE A 270 9.66 -4.95 1.57
C ILE A 270 9.34 -4.89 3.08
N GLN A 271 9.87 -3.89 3.78
CA GLN A 271 9.57 -3.66 5.20
C GLN A 271 8.08 -3.33 5.41
N SER A 272 7.44 -2.62 4.49
CA SER A 272 6.04 -2.24 4.60
C SER A 272 5.10 -3.44 4.55
N VAL A 273 5.47 -4.50 3.81
CA VAL A 273 4.73 -5.77 3.80
C VAL A 273 4.72 -6.39 5.19
N ALA A 274 5.90 -6.56 5.79
CA ALA A 274 6.02 -7.07 7.16
C ALA A 274 5.25 -6.19 8.13
N ARG A 275 5.39 -4.86 8.03
CA ARG A 275 4.72 -3.93 8.93
C ARG A 275 3.20 -3.99 8.81
N GLN A 276 2.63 -4.11 7.61
CA GLN A 276 1.18 -4.30 7.42
C GLN A 276 0.66 -5.56 8.13
N ILE A 277 1.40 -6.67 8.04
CA ILE A 277 1.05 -7.91 8.75
C ILE A 277 1.14 -7.66 10.26
N LEU A 278 2.25 -7.09 10.73
CA LEU A 278 2.52 -6.93 12.16
C LEU A 278 1.52 -6.01 12.88
N VAL A 279 1.04 -4.94 12.24
CA VAL A 279 0.07 -4.01 12.85
C VAL A 279 -1.34 -4.59 12.93
N ARG A 280 -1.63 -5.66 12.18
CA ARG A 280 -2.91 -6.38 12.23
C ARG A 280 -2.98 -7.41 13.36
N HIS A 281 -1.84 -7.80 13.88
CA HIS A 281 -1.74 -8.77 14.97
C HIS A 281 -1.35 -8.10 16.28
N THR A 282 -2.06 -8.43 17.36
CA THR A 282 -1.66 -8.04 18.71
C THR A 282 -0.36 -8.75 19.10
N ALA A 283 0.34 -8.26 20.14
CA ALA A 283 1.52 -8.96 20.66
C ALA A 283 1.23 -10.43 21.01
N ARG A 284 0.06 -10.71 21.59
CA ARG A 284 -0.35 -12.07 21.97
C ARG A 284 -0.63 -12.97 20.77
N THR A 285 -1.34 -12.47 19.75
CA THR A 285 -1.70 -13.29 18.58
C THR A 285 -0.53 -13.46 17.62
N ARG A 286 0.48 -12.59 17.69
CA ARG A 286 1.65 -12.62 16.80
C ARG A 286 2.49 -13.88 16.94
N GLU A 287 2.72 -14.37 18.16
CA GLU A 287 3.50 -15.60 18.35
C GLU A 287 2.81 -16.84 17.76
N VAL A 288 1.49 -16.91 17.90
CA VAL A 288 0.67 -17.99 17.31
C VAL A 288 0.73 -17.90 15.79
N MET A 289 0.49 -16.70 15.24
CA MET A 289 0.57 -16.45 13.81
C MET A 289 1.96 -16.83 13.25
N LEU A 290 3.05 -16.40 13.87
CA LEU A 290 4.41 -16.74 13.41
C LEU A 290 4.68 -18.25 13.42
N ARG A 291 4.12 -18.99 14.39
CA ARG A 291 4.22 -20.45 14.43
C ARG A 291 3.46 -21.08 13.27
N GLU A 292 2.20 -20.69 13.07
CA GLU A 292 1.36 -21.19 11.96
C GLU A 292 1.98 -20.86 10.59
N LEU A 293 2.58 -19.68 10.44
CA LEU A 293 3.31 -19.33 9.23
C LEU A 293 4.58 -20.16 9.07
N GLY A 294 5.25 -20.54 10.16
CA GLY A 294 6.43 -21.39 10.13
C GLY A 294 6.16 -22.80 9.61
N ASP A 295 4.93 -23.30 9.80
CA ASP A 295 4.45 -24.57 9.24
C ASP A 295 4.23 -24.48 7.71
N ILE A 296 4.03 -23.28 7.17
CA ILE A 296 3.93 -23.02 5.72
C ILE A 296 5.31 -22.73 5.13
N ASP A 297 6.01 -21.74 5.68
CA ASP A 297 7.34 -21.31 5.25
C ASP A 297 8.15 -20.77 6.44
N THR A 298 9.14 -21.56 6.88
CA THR A 298 10.01 -21.17 8.01
C THR A 298 10.84 -19.91 7.72
N CYS A 299 11.20 -19.67 6.45
CA CYS A 299 11.95 -18.47 6.06
C CYS A 299 11.12 -17.20 6.31
N ALA A 300 9.90 -17.13 5.79
CA ALA A 300 9.01 -15.99 5.95
C ALA A 300 8.69 -15.73 7.43
N ALA A 301 8.42 -16.78 8.21
CA ALA A 301 8.18 -16.65 9.65
C ALA A 301 9.39 -16.05 10.38
N THR A 302 10.60 -16.52 10.07
CA THR A 302 11.85 -16.01 10.66
C THR A 302 12.10 -14.55 10.26
N TRP A 303 11.89 -14.21 8.99
CA TRP A 303 12.00 -12.84 8.49
C TRP A 303 11.01 -11.89 9.19
N LEU A 304 9.74 -12.27 9.28
CA LEU A 304 8.71 -11.48 9.98
C LEU A 304 9.04 -11.30 11.47
N GLN A 305 9.60 -12.31 12.12
CA GLN A 305 10.07 -12.22 13.50
C GLN A 305 11.21 -11.21 13.64
N GLY A 306 12.19 -11.23 12.73
CA GLY A 306 13.27 -10.25 12.69
C GLY A 306 12.75 -8.83 12.48
N GLU A 307 11.83 -8.63 11.53
CA GLU A 307 11.18 -7.34 11.31
C GLU A 307 10.42 -6.87 12.55
N TYR A 308 9.72 -7.75 13.27
CA TYR A 308 9.05 -7.39 14.52
C TYR A 308 10.02 -6.87 15.58
N GLN A 309 11.15 -7.54 15.77
CA GLN A 309 12.15 -7.17 16.78
C GLN A 309 12.68 -5.75 16.58
N ARG A 310 12.74 -5.25 15.33
CA ARG A 310 13.15 -3.88 15.03
C ARG A 310 12.22 -2.81 15.63
N TYR A 311 10.94 -3.13 15.87
CA TYR A 311 9.95 -2.20 16.42
C TYR A 311 9.70 -2.37 17.92
N VAL A 312 10.40 -3.30 18.56
CA VAL A 312 10.34 -3.45 20.02
C VAL A 312 11.27 -2.39 20.61
N PRO A 313 10.79 -1.48 21.49
CA PRO A 313 11.69 -0.59 22.20
C PRO A 313 12.75 -1.44 22.89
N ALA A 314 14.04 -1.13 22.69
CA ALA A 314 15.07 -1.69 23.55
C ALA A 314 14.60 -1.46 24.98
N LEU A 315 14.34 -2.55 25.72
CA LEU A 315 13.95 -2.46 27.13
C LEU A 315 14.96 -1.49 27.74
N ARG A 316 14.49 -0.32 28.19
CA ARG A 316 15.33 0.56 28.99
C ARG A 316 15.85 -0.35 30.08
N SER A 317 17.16 -0.60 30.08
CA SER A 317 17.82 -1.28 31.18
C SER A 317 17.40 -0.51 32.40
N VAL A 318 16.43 -1.04 33.15
CA VAL A 318 16.04 -0.46 34.43
C VAL A 318 17.34 -0.52 35.21
N PRO A 319 17.93 0.62 35.62
CA PRO A 319 19.12 0.59 36.43
C PRO A 319 18.83 -0.34 37.59
N ALA A 320 19.67 -1.36 37.80
CA ALA A 320 19.54 -2.23 38.95
C ALA A 320 19.40 -1.32 40.18
N LEU A 321 18.33 -1.52 40.96
CA LEU A 321 18.18 -0.81 42.22
C LEU A 321 19.46 -1.05 43.03
N PRO A 322 20.13 0.00 43.54
CA PRO A 322 21.28 -0.20 44.40
C PRO A 322 20.84 -1.01 45.63
N ASP A 323 21.61 -2.05 45.95
CA ASP A 323 21.41 -2.94 47.11
C ASP A 323 21.33 -2.16 48.44
#